data_AF-A0A968DVM5-F1
#
_entry.id   AF-A0A968DVM5-F1
#
_cell.length_a   1.000
_cell.length_b   1.000
_cell.length_c   1.000
_cell.angle_alpha   90.00
_cell.angle_beta   90.00
_cell.angle_gamma   90.00
#
_symmetry.space_group_name_H-M   'P 1'
#
loop_
_entity.id
_entity.type
_entity.pdbx_description
1 polymer ?
#
loop_
_entity_poly.entity_id
_entity_poly.type
_entity_poly.pdbx_seq_one_letter_code
_entity_poly.pdbx_strand_id
1 'polypeptide(L)'
;GTGNINSNPKFGDSGDPDGSDNTFMTHDDGLRLNSDSPCIDAGNNTAIGNSTDIVGNDRKIDGDDDATATVDMGAYECVPIAVTHIKFDHTTGDTADGIDIRENDSTDITVPEWVKAGQNKPAAYKKSTSVTIKAKFYIRPTTITSAKIKATTTDSIFGNLGEQTVTFTSGVSSYISFTPTNSTPSAIDKGTVTWQWKIRDIQGGGSPVYTFGSSGAHTIYTVLATPQAPQAEPWTEALDIACVEADGKTTAAAATRDIWDDFFYDAGGTYDTTSGAPRYTDHGGGADFELTNWLNSYPNIGIVNCYDMGKSVVVFANALGCEAEYVFVSPFGYLNCIKPIGCGWTNNPFNAANPIVDGDSFRTSFGNHGFSRLDSDIYDGSVGRVDIDSDPDDGPPFTEYELDGDDTWTNDYDEIVIDYVPTSNPGTPTVYTFSVE
;
A
#
# COMPACT_ATOMS: atom_id res chain seq x y z
N GLY A 1 -49.22 -9.01 -30.50
CA GLY A 1 -48.58 -9.12 -29.18
C GLY A 1 -47.90 -7.81 -28.88
N THR A 2 -48.09 -7.26 -27.68
CA THR A 2 -47.52 -5.97 -27.22
C THR A 2 -46.35 -6.15 -26.24
N GLY A 3 -45.60 -7.27 -26.35
CA GLY A 3 -44.51 -7.63 -25.42
C GLY A 3 -43.24 -8.13 -26.11
N ASN A 4 -43.06 -7.79 -27.39
CA ASN A 4 -41.81 -8.09 -28.09
C ASN A 4 -40.82 -6.95 -27.84
N ILE A 5 -39.63 -7.26 -27.34
CA ILE A 5 -38.56 -6.28 -27.21
C ILE A 5 -37.73 -6.29 -28.48
N ASN A 6 -37.55 -5.11 -29.09
CA ASN A 6 -36.72 -4.91 -30.27
C ASN A 6 -35.34 -4.38 -29.84
N SER A 7 -34.67 -5.12 -28.96
CA SER A 7 -33.33 -4.80 -28.45
C SER A 7 -32.48 -6.06 -28.47
N ASN A 8 -31.17 -5.89 -28.58
CA ASN A 8 -30.25 -7.02 -28.54
C ASN A 8 -30.41 -7.75 -27.19
N PRO A 9 -30.71 -9.07 -27.18
CA PRO A 9 -30.82 -9.86 -25.95
C PRO A 9 -29.51 -9.94 -25.15
N LYS A 10 -28.37 -9.54 -25.71
CA LYS A 10 -27.05 -9.62 -25.07
C LYS A 10 -26.77 -11.02 -24.53
N PHE A 11 -26.78 -12.00 -25.42
CA PHE A 11 -26.37 -13.36 -25.08
C PHE A 11 -24.89 -13.43 -24.70
N GLY A 12 -24.53 -14.37 -23.83
CA GLY A 12 -23.16 -14.58 -23.35
C GLY A 12 -22.16 -14.87 -24.48
N ASP A 13 -22.52 -15.79 -25.38
CA ASP A 13 -21.78 -16.07 -26.60
C ASP A 13 -22.72 -16.61 -27.70
N SER A 14 -23.35 -15.73 -28.46
CA SER A 14 -24.19 -16.17 -29.59
C SER A 14 -23.41 -16.85 -30.72
N GLY A 15 -22.08 -16.79 -30.70
CA GLY A 15 -21.21 -17.46 -31.66
C GLY A 15 -20.96 -18.94 -31.32
N ASP A 16 -21.18 -19.33 -30.07
CA ASP A 16 -21.06 -20.71 -29.56
C ASP A 16 -22.34 -21.12 -28.78
N PRO A 17 -23.48 -21.35 -29.47
CA PRO A 17 -24.79 -21.49 -28.83
C PRO A 17 -24.92 -22.68 -27.87
N ASP A 18 -24.22 -23.78 -28.15
CA ASP A 18 -24.16 -25.02 -27.35
C ASP A 18 -22.96 -25.08 -26.41
N GLY A 19 -22.19 -23.99 -26.32
CA GLY A 19 -21.11 -23.83 -25.37
C GLY A 19 -19.92 -24.78 -25.59
N SER A 20 -18.97 -24.69 -24.65
CA SER A 20 -17.69 -25.38 -24.73
C SER A 20 -17.78 -26.91 -24.69
N ASP A 21 -18.84 -27.46 -24.10
CA ASP A 21 -19.10 -28.90 -24.06
C ASP A 21 -19.79 -29.44 -25.33
N ASN A 22 -20.17 -28.56 -26.26
CA ASN A 22 -20.91 -28.86 -27.50
C ASN A 22 -22.21 -29.64 -27.26
N THR A 23 -22.91 -29.38 -26.15
CA THR A 23 -24.15 -30.05 -25.78
C THR A 23 -25.21 -29.01 -25.43
N PHE A 24 -26.23 -28.86 -26.28
CA PHE A 24 -27.37 -28.00 -25.96
C PHE A 24 -28.09 -28.38 -24.67
N MET A 25 -28.72 -27.38 -24.05
CA MET A 25 -29.54 -27.47 -22.83
C MET A 25 -28.69 -27.75 -21.59
N THR A 26 -27.42 -27.36 -21.65
CA THR A 26 -26.50 -27.39 -20.52
C THR A 26 -26.28 -25.97 -20.02
N HIS A 27 -25.49 -25.84 -18.96
CA HIS A 27 -25.30 -24.51 -18.44
C HIS A 27 -24.40 -23.64 -19.35
N ASP A 28 -23.52 -24.16 -20.21
CA ASP A 28 -22.53 -23.35 -20.99
C ASP A 28 -23.07 -22.78 -22.27
N ASP A 29 -24.29 -23.16 -22.65
CA ASP A 29 -24.97 -22.61 -23.78
C ASP A 29 -24.78 -21.08 -23.86
N GLY A 30 -24.16 -20.62 -24.93
CA GLY A 30 -23.87 -19.22 -25.15
C GLY A 30 -25.12 -18.35 -25.32
N LEU A 31 -26.31 -18.96 -25.38
CA LEU A 31 -27.63 -18.32 -25.47
C LEU A 31 -28.20 -17.83 -24.12
N ARG A 32 -27.42 -17.88 -23.03
CA ARG A 32 -27.79 -17.29 -21.74
C ARG A 32 -27.68 -15.77 -21.77
N LEU A 33 -28.50 -15.09 -20.96
CA LEU A 33 -28.49 -13.64 -20.87
C LEU A 33 -27.28 -13.14 -20.06
N ASN A 34 -26.57 -12.13 -20.58
CA ASN A 34 -25.61 -11.35 -19.80
C ASN A 34 -26.35 -10.54 -18.72
N SER A 35 -25.65 -10.20 -17.63
CA SER A 35 -26.22 -9.48 -16.47
C SER A 35 -26.78 -8.10 -16.79
N ASP A 36 -26.51 -7.53 -17.96
CA ASP A 36 -27.01 -6.24 -18.43
C ASP A 36 -28.01 -6.36 -19.59
N SER A 37 -28.55 -7.57 -19.79
CA SER A 37 -29.51 -7.88 -20.84
C SER A 37 -30.87 -7.19 -20.59
N PRO A 38 -31.50 -6.61 -21.63
CA PRO A 38 -32.86 -6.08 -21.52
C PRO A 38 -33.94 -7.18 -21.46
N CYS A 39 -33.54 -8.45 -21.56
CA CYS A 39 -34.44 -9.59 -21.49
C CYS A 39 -34.60 -10.15 -20.07
N ILE A 40 -33.78 -9.70 -19.12
CA ILE A 40 -33.88 -10.05 -17.71
C ILE A 40 -35.14 -9.42 -17.12
N ASP A 41 -35.92 -10.20 -16.37
CA ASP A 41 -37.17 -9.79 -15.69
C ASP A 41 -38.21 -9.12 -16.61
N ALA A 42 -38.11 -9.37 -17.92
CA ALA A 42 -38.91 -8.66 -18.93
C ALA A 42 -40.06 -9.49 -19.52
N GLY A 43 -40.17 -10.76 -19.12
CA GLY A 43 -41.20 -11.68 -19.60
C GLY A 43 -42.52 -11.57 -18.83
N ASN A 44 -43.49 -12.41 -19.20
CA ASN A 44 -44.82 -12.41 -18.59
C ASN A 44 -45.03 -13.65 -17.72
N ASN A 45 -45.03 -13.46 -16.39
CA ASN A 45 -45.27 -14.49 -15.38
C ASN A 45 -46.56 -15.31 -15.55
N THR A 46 -47.59 -14.77 -16.21
CA THR A 46 -48.85 -15.48 -16.45
C THR A 46 -48.85 -16.32 -17.73
N ALA A 47 -47.86 -16.14 -18.60
CA ALA A 47 -47.78 -16.82 -19.90
C ALA A 47 -46.98 -18.13 -19.85
N ILE A 48 -46.29 -18.40 -18.74
CA ILE A 48 -45.40 -19.55 -18.58
C ILE A 48 -46.13 -20.72 -17.89
N GLY A 49 -46.06 -21.92 -18.47
CA GLY A 49 -46.68 -23.14 -17.93
C GLY A 49 -45.70 -24.11 -17.27
N ASN A 50 -44.41 -23.97 -17.54
CA ASN A 50 -43.33 -24.75 -16.96
C ASN A 50 -42.84 -24.13 -15.64
N SER A 51 -42.42 -24.98 -14.69
CA SER A 51 -41.84 -24.52 -13.43
C SER A 51 -40.37 -24.14 -13.53
N THR A 52 -39.64 -24.74 -14.47
CA THR A 52 -38.20 -24.53 -14.66
C THR A 52 -37.84 -24.09 -16.09
N ASP A 53 -36.71 -23.42 -16.23
CA ASP A 53 -36.06 -23.10 -17.50
C ASP A 53 -35.44 -24.37 -18.14
N ILE A 54 -34.75 -24.19 -19.26
CA ILE A 54 -34.21 -25.32 -20.05
C ILE A 54 -33.08 -26.08 -19.35
N VAL A 55 -32.46 -25.51 -18.32
CA VAL A 55 -31.38 -26.15 -17.54
C VAL A 55 -31.79 -26.52 -16.12
N GLY A 56 -33.04 -26.27 -15.74
CA GLY A 56 -33.61 -26.65 -14.45
C GLY A 56 -33.68 -25.55 -13.39
N ASN A 57 -33.35 -24.30 -13.70
CA ASN A 57 -33.58 -23.16 -12.79
C ASN A 57 -35.08 -22.86 -12.69
N ASP A 58 -35.58 -22.39 -11.54
CA ASP A 58 -36.97 -21.93 -11.43
C ASP A 58 -37.25 -20.82 -12.45
N ARG A 59 -38.40 -20.85 -13.14
CA ARG A 59 -38.76 -19.84 -14.16
C ARG A 59 -38.98 -18.44 -13.61
N LYS A 60 -39.19 -18.30 -12.29
CA LYS A 60 -39.47 -17.00 -11.64
C LYS A 60 -38.32 -16.71 -10.71
N ILE A 61 -37.26 -16.15 -11.26
CA ILE A 61 -36.12 -15.62 -10.52
C ILE A 61 -36.20 -14.10 -10.58
N ASP A 62 -35.66 -13.45 -9.54
CA ASP A 62 -35.43 -12.02 -9.54
C ASP A 62 -34.01 -11.83 -10.09
N GLY A 63 -33.91 -11.67 -11.41
CA GLY A 63 -32.66 -11.71 -12.19
C GLY A 63 -31.86 -10.41 -12.10
N ASP A 64 -32.53 -9.28 -11.88
CA ASP A 64 -31.92 -7.96 -11.68
C ASP A 64 -31.78 -7.54 -10.19
N ASP A 65 -32.27 -8.38 -9.27
CA ASP A 65 -32.17 -8.23 -7.81
C ASP A 65 -32.96 -7.00 -7.28
N ASP A 66 -34.06 -6.63 -7.94
CA ASP A 66 -34.96 -5.53 -7.54
C ASP A 66 -36.04 -5.91 -6.51
N ALA A 67 -35.99 -7.16 -6.02
CA ALA A 67 -36.95 -7.83 -5.15
C ALA A 67 -38.24 -8.33 -5.83
N THR A 68 -38.32 -8.31 -7.18
CA THR A 68 -39.48 -8.73 -7.96
C THR A 68 -39.14 -9.86 -8.93
N ALA A 69 -39.42 -11.10 -8.53
CA ALA A 69 -39.21 -12.25 -9.41
C ALA A 69 -40.11 -12.22 -10.66
N THR A 70 -39.53 -11.99 -11.83
CA THR A 70 -40.19 -12.01 -13.13
C THR A 70 -39.47 -12.96 -14.08
N VAL A 71 -40.23 -13.69 -14.90
CA VAL A 71 -39.61 -14.60 -15.86
C VAL A 71 -38.76 -13.83 -16.87
N ASP A 72 -37.57 -14.33 -17.16
CA ASP A 72 -36.76 -13.83 -18.25
C ASP A 72 -37.39 -14.16 -19.60
N MET A 73 -37.13 -13.32 -20.59
CA MET A 73 -37.47 -13.66 -21.98
C MET A 73 -36.45 -14.63 -22.56
N GLY A 74 -36.92 -15.83 -22.92
CA GLY A 74 -36.09 -16.84 -23.57
C GLY A 74 -36.12 -18.18 -22.84
N ALA A 75 -35.18 -19.05 -23.18
CA ALA A 75 -35.11 -20.41 -22.67
C ALA A 75 -34.36 -20.55 -21.33
N TYR A 76 -33.52 -19.58 -20.99
CA TYR A 76 -32.67 -19.55 -19.80
C TYR A 76 -33.08 -18.39 -18.90
N GLU A 77 -33.04 -18.62 -17.60
CA GLU A 77 -33.16 -17.55 -16.59
C GLU A 77 -31.76 -17.10 -16.14
N CYS A 78 -31.62 -15.81 -15.89
CA CYS A 78 -30.43 -15.21 -15.30
C CYS A 78 -30.41 -15.53 -13.81
N VAL A 79 -29.26 -16.00 -13.34
CA VAL A 79 -29.01 -16.37 -11.94
C VAL A 79 -28.14 -15.27 -11.34
N PRO A 80 -28.68 -14.37 -10.50
CA PRO A 80 -27.88 -13.34 -9.86
C PRO A 80 -26.85 -14.00 -8.94
N ILE A 81 -25.59 -13.63 -9.14
CA ILE A 81 -24.49 -14.02 -8.28
C ILE A 81 -23.50 -12.87 -8.17
N ALA A 82 -22.97 -12.66 -6.97
CA ALA A 82 -21.95 -11.64 -6.74
C ALA A 82 -20.99 -12.05 -5.62
N VAL A 83 -19.73 -11.66 -5.78
CA VAL A 83 -18.86 -11.44 -4.62
C VAL A 83 -19.33 -10.15 -3.92
N THR A 84 -19.45 -10.18 -2.60
CA THR A 84 -20.03 -9.09 -1.81
C THR A 84 -19.01 -8.47 -0.85
N HIS A 85 -18.10 -9.27 -0.31
CA HIS A 85 -17.09 -8.83 0.64
C HIS A 85 -15.78 -9.59 0.40
N ILE A 86 -14.64 -8.96 0.59
CA ILE A 86 -13.31 -9.58 0.61
C ILE A 86 -12.56 -9.10 1.85
N LYS A 87 -11.94 -10.05 2.55
CA LYS A 87 -10.99 -9.80 3.63
C LYS A 87 -9.59 -10.15 3.16
N PHE A 88 -8.67 -9.21 3.29
CA PHE A 88 -7.25 -9.37 2.99
C PHE A 88 -6.50 -9.73 4.28
N ASP A 89 -6.78 -9.00 5.34
CA ASP A 89 -6.43 -9.27 6.73
C ASP A 89 -7.65 -9.86 7.46
N HIS A 90 -7.53 -11.10 7.92
CA HIS A 90 -8.63 -11.86 8.50
C HIS A 90 -8.24 -12.69 9.73
N THR A 91 -7.06 -12.46 10.26
CA THR A 91 -6.58 -12.91 11.57
C THR A 91 -6.15 -11.69 12.38
N THR A 92 -5.85 -11.89 13.65
CA THR A 92 -5.39 -10.80 14.51
C THR A 92 -3.86 -10.82 14.53
N GLY A 93 -3.23 -9.70 14.15
CA GLY A 93 -1.79 -9.46 14.19
C GLY A 93 -0.98 -9.97 12.98
N ASP A 94 0.25 -9.50 12.85
CA ASP A 94 1.03 -9.50 11.58
C ASP A 94 1.68 -10.84 11.15
N THR A 95 1.21 -11.98 11.67
CA THR A 95 1.98 -13.24 11.60
C THR A 95 1.49 -14.25 10.57
N ALA A 96 0.28 -14.12 10.01
CA ALA A 96 -0.32 -15.21 9.23
C ALA A 96 -1.01 -14.81 7.91
N ASP A 97 -1.61 -13.63 7.81
CA ASP A 97 -2.31 -13.19 6.61
C ASP A 97 -1.98 -11.74 6.26
N GLY A 98 -2.47 -10.71 6.94
CA GLY A 98 -2.19 -9.30 6.64
C GLY A 98 -1.30 -8.62 7.70
N ILE A 99 -0.86 -7.40 7.40
CA ILE A 99 -0.31 -6.45 8.37
C ILE A 99 -1.41 -5.48 8.77
N ASP A 100 -1.53 -5.20 10.06
CA ASP A 100 -2.46 -4.19 10.58
C ASP A 100 -2.03 -2.79 10.08
N ILE A 101 -2.89 -2.12 9.32
CA ILE A 101 -2.63 -0.78 8.76
C ILE A 101 -3.79 0.17 9.05
N ARG A 102 -3.49 1.47 9.00
CA ARG A 102 -4.46 2.54 9.30
C ARG A 102 -4.39 3.65 8.26
N GLU A 103 -5.47 4.42 8.12
CA GLU A 103 -5.51 5.56 7.19
C GLU A 103 -4.69 6.73 7.71
N ASN A 104 -4.73 6.95 9.02
CA ASN A 104 -4.07 8.04 9.73
C ASN A 104 -4.04 7.72 11.24
N ASP A 105 -3.59 8.66 12.06
CA ASP A 105 -3.50 8.54 13.52
C ASP A 105 -4.77 7.96 14.18
N SER A 106 -5.95 8.37 13.70
CA SER A 106 -7.22 8.13 14.38
C SER A 106 -8.12 7.08 13.71
N THR A 107 -7.77 6.61 12.52
CA THR A 107 -8.69 5.83 11.67
C THR A 107 -8.03 4.53 11.19
N ASP A 108 -8.45 3.41 11.78
CA ASP A 108 -8.02 2.07 11.36
C ASP A 108 -8.69 1.64 10.04
N ILE A 109 -8.04 0.76 9.29
CA ILE A 109 -8.67 0.10 8.15
C ILE A 109 -9.68 -0.94 8.65
N THR A 110 -10.94 -0.77 8.24
CA THR A 110 -12.01 -1.68 8.68
C THR A 110 -12.06 -2.95 7.84
N VAL A 111 -12.07 -4.11 8.51
CA VAL A 111 -12.27 -5.43 7.88
C VAL A 111 -13.78 -5.75 7.81
N PRO A 112 -14.34 -6.15 6.66
CA PRO A 112 -13.68 -6.45 5.39
C PRO A 112 -13.27 -5.20 4.61
N GLU A 113 -12.04 -5.17 4.13
CA GLU A 113 -11.44 -4.05 3.39
C GLU A 113 -12.16 -3.79 2.08
N TRP A 114 -12.77 -4.81 1.48
CA TRP A 114 -13.63 -4.63 0.31
C TRP A 114 -15.08 -5.03 0.59
N VAL A 115 -15.99 -4.12 0.22
CA VAL A 115 -17.43 -4.34 0.21
C VAL A 115 -17.96 -3.86 -1.13
N LYS A 116 -18.70 -4.71 -1.86
CA LYS A 116 -19.28 -4.36 -3.16
C LYS A 116 -20.12 -3.09 -3.04
N ALA A 117 -19.83 -2.09 -3.88
CA ALA A 117 -20.46 -0.76 -3.87
C ALA A 117 -20.32 0.02 -2.54
N GLY A 118 -19.44 -0.41 -1.64
CA GLY A 118 -19.12 0.25 -0.38
C GLY A 118 -17.67 0.74 -0.40
N GLN A 119 -16.79 0.01 0.29
CA GLN A 119 -15.38 0.36 0.43
C GLN A 119 -14.45 -0.54 -0.37
N ASN A 120 -13.26 -0.03 -0.65
CA ASN A 120 -12.13 -0.75 -1.22
C ASN A 120 -10.84 -0.18 -0.60
N LYS A 121 -10.53 -0.66 0.60
CA LYS A 121 -9.39 -0.26 1.39
C LYS A 121 -8.15 -1.09 0.99
N PRO A 122 -6.93 -0.53 1.12
CA PRO A 122 -5.72 -1.26 0.80
C PRO A 122 -5.43 -2.36 1.84
N ALA A 123 -4.46 -3.21 1.52
CA ALA A 123 -3.89 -4.17 2.46
C ALA A 123 -2.37 -4.21 2.32
N ALA A 124 -1.65 -4.60 3.38
CA ALA A 124 -0.21 -4.70 3.39
C ALA A 124 0.27 -6.10 3.80
N TYR A 125 1.38 -6.53 3.21
CA TYR A 125 1.95 -7.85 3.45
C TYR A 125 3.48 -7.83 3.44
N LYS A 126 4.11 -8.75 4.15
CA LYS A 126 5.55 -8.99 4.01
C LYS A 126 5.86 -9.62 2.65
N LYS A 127 7.02 -9.28 2.09
CA LYS A 127 7.54 -9.89 0.85
C LYS A 127 7.65 -11.41 0.95
N SER A 128 7.58 -12.09 -0.19
CA SER A 128 7.74 -13.54 -0.33
C SER A 128 6.83 -14.37 0.59
N THR A 129 5.64 -13.89 0.90
CA THR A 129 4.70 -14.51 1.84
C THR A 129 3.55 -15.16 1.07
N SER A 130 3.27 -16.43 1.40
CA SER A 130 2.04 -17.10 0.96
C SER A 130 0.89 -16.67 1.86
N VAL A 131 -0.16 -16.13 1.26
CA VAL A 131 -1.29 -15.53 1.99
C VAL A 131 -2.59 -16.29 1.71
N THR A 132 -3.64 -15.94 2.44
CA THR A 132 -5.01 -16.37 2.12
C THR A 132 -5.93 -15.17 2.06
N ILE A 133 -6.89 -15.21 1.14
CA ILE A 133 -7.89 -14.17 0.91
C ILE A 133 -9.26 -14.76 1.20
N LYS A 134 -10.09 -14.08 2.00
CA LYS A 134 -11.43 -14.58 2.35
C LYS A 134 -12.51 -13.79 1.62
N ALA A 135 -13.33 -14.45 0.80
CA ALA A 135 -14.43 -13.80 0.08
C ALA A 135 -15.80 -14.33 0.50
N LYS A 136 -16.82 -13.47 0.43
CA LYS A 136 -18.22 -13.80 0.73
C LYS A 136 -19.09 -13.56 -0.50
N PHE A 137 -20.00 -14.48 -0.76
CA PHE A 137 -20.82 -14.50 -1.96
C PHE A 137 -22.31 -14.47 -1.64
N TYR A 138 -23.06 -13.94 -2.60
CA TYR A 138 -24.50 -14.01 -2.68
C TYR A 138 -24.91 -14.70 -3.97
N ILE A 139 -26.01 -15.45 -3.94
CA ILE A 139 -26.59 -16.13 -5.09
C ILE A 139 -28.12 -16.22 -4.98
N ARG A 140 -28.80 -16.15 -6.12
CA ARG A 140 -30.24 -16.47 -6.27
C ARG A 140 -30.45 -17.48 -7.38
N PRO A 141 -31.55 -18.27 -7.31
CA PRO A 141 -32.52 -18.35 -6.22
C PRO A 141 -31.93 -18.97 -4.93
N THR A 142 -32.55 -18.72 -3.78
CA THR A 142 -32.05 -19.22 -2.47
C THR A 142 -32.12 -20.74 -2.32
N THR A 143 -32.75 -21.41 -3.30
CA THR A 143 -32.74 -22.86 -3.45
C THR A 143 -31.38 -23.38 -3.90
N ILE A 144 -30.50 -22.53 -4.45
CA ILE A 144 -29.11 -22.89 -4.72
C ILE A 144 -28.33 -22.96 -3.39
N THR A 145 -27.79 -24.14 -3.09
CA THR A 145 -27.09 -24.45 -1.84
C THR A 145 -25.61 -24.72 -2.02
N SER A 146 -25.13 -24.99 -3.23
CA SER A 146 -23.70 -25.21 -3.50
C SER A 146 -23.29 -24.85 -4.91
N ALA A 147 -22.06 -24.35 -5.05
CA ALA A 147 -21.37 -24.20 -6.32
C ALA A 147 -19.84 -24.25 -6.13
N LYS A 148 -19.09 -24.31 -7.22
CA LYS A 148 -17.63 -24.13 -7.22
C LYS A 148 -17.27 -22.75 -7.75
N ILE A 149 -16.49 -21.99 -6.99
CA ILE A 149 -16.10 -20.61 -7.33
C ILE A 149 -14.59 -20.49 -7.36
N LYS A 150 -14.07 -19.73 -8.32
CA LYS A 150 -12.66 -19.35 -8.44
C LYS A 150 -12.56 -17.91 -8.94
N ALA A 151 -11.36 -17.35 -8.96
CA ALA A 151 -11.12 -16.06 -9.61
C ALA A 151 -9.86 -16.08 -10.46
N THR A 152 -9.88 -15.34 -11.57
CA THR A 152 -8.72 -15.20 -12.44
C THR A 152 -8.31 -13.75 -12.59
N THR A 153 -7.01 -13.50 -12.74
CA THR A 153 -6.45 -12.17 -13.00
C THR A 153 -5.31 -12.27 -14.01
N THR A 154 -4.99 -11.15 -14.65
CA THR A 154 -3.76 -10.96 -15.43
C THR A 154 -2.68 -10.22 -14.63
N ASP A 155 -3.02 -9.73 -13.44
CA ASP A 155 -2.09 -9.00 -12.58
C ASP A 155 -1.07 -9.96 -11.94
N SER A 156 0.14 -9.44 -11.74
CA SER A 156 1.26 -10.23 -11.19
C SER A 156 1.06 -10.56 -9.71
N ILE A 157 0.53 -9.60 -8.94
CA ILE A 157 0.35 -9.71 -7.50
C ILE A 157 -0.79 -10.70 -7.19
N PHE A 158 -0.51 -11.66 -6.30
CA PHE A 158 -1.36 -12.81 -5.94
C PHE A 158 -1.71 -13.80 -7.05
N GLY A 159 -1.90 -13.35 -8.29
CA GLY A 159 -2.37 -14.19 -9.38
C GLY A 159 -3.78 -14.73 -9.11
N ASN A 160 -4.06 -15.92 -9.66
CA ASN A 160 -5.40 -16.51 -9.64
C ASN A 160 -5.77 -17.01 -8.24
N LEU A 161 -7.06 -17.00 -7.93
CA LEU A 161 -7.60 -17.65 -6.75
C LEU A 161 -8.12 -19.04 -7.13
N GLY A 162 -7.57 -20.08 -6.50
CA GLY A 162 -7.93 -21.47 -6.76
C GLY A 162 -9.41 -21.79 -6.52
N GLU A 163 -9.89 -22.87 -7.12
CA GLU A 163 -11.30 -23.25 -7.00
C GLU A 163 -11.68 -23.75 -5.60
N GLN A 164 -12.80 -23.24 -5.09
CA GLN A 164 -13.37 -23.60 -3.79
C GLN A 164 -14.82 -24.06 -3.95
N THR A 165 -15.22 -25.07 -3.19
CA THR A 165 -16.64 -25.41 -3.02
C THR A 165 -17.26 -24.43 -2.03
N VAL A 166 -18.28 -23.70 -2.49
CA VAL A 166 -19.00 -22.70 -1.71
C VAL A 166 -20.38 -23.23 -1.38
N THR A 167 -20.73 -23.23 -0.11
CA THR A 167 -22.07 -23.57 0.39
C THR A 167 -22.83 -22.29 0.70
N PHE A 168 -24.11 -22.27 0.33
CA PHE A 168 -25.02 -21.15 0.55
C PHE A 168 -26.14 -21.54 1.49
N THR A 169 -26.46 -20.65 2.41
CA THR A 169 -27.64 -20.72 3.27
C THR A 169 -28.47 -19.47 3.01
N SER A 170 -29.73 -19.66 2.57
CA SER A 170 -30.61 -18.55 2.20
C SER A 170 -29.99 -17.59 1.18
N GLY A 171 -29.27 -18.15 0.19
CA GLY A 171 -28.61 -17.38 -0.87
C GLY A 171 -27.30 -16.69 -0.48
N VAL A 172 -26.77 -16.91 0.73
CA VAL A 172 -25.54 -16.24 1.20
C VAL A 172 -24.53 -17.28 1.68
N SER A 173 -23.25 -17.09 1.36
CA SER A 173 -22.17 -17.94 1.86
C SER A 173 -21.60 -17.41 3.19
N SER A 174 -20.90 -18.28 3.93
CA SER A 174 -19.87 -17.81 4.87
C SER A 174 -18.69 -17.19 4.10
N TYR A 175 -17.71 -16.65 4.82
CA TYR A 175 -16.42 -16.35 4.20
C TYR A 175 -15.73 -17.64 3.76
N ILE A 176 -15.28 -17.66 2.51
CA ILE A 176 -14.59 -18.77 1.87
C ILE A 176 -13.12 -18.37 1.70
N SER A 177 -12.22 -19.24 2.14
CA SER A 177 -10.77 -18.98 2.06
C SER A 177 -10.23 -19.42 0.70
N PHE A 178 -9.49 -18.53 0.05
CA PHE A 178 -8.77 -18.77 -1.19
C PHE A 178 -7.28 -18.62 -0.93
N THR A 179 -6.48 -19.51 -1.51
CA THR A 179 -5.02 -19.35 -1.58
C THR A 179 -4.69 -18.83 -2.97
N PRO A 180 -4.09 -17.63 -3.09
CA PRO A 180 -3.62 -17.16 -4.37
C PRO A 180 -2.52 -18.04 -4.96
N THR A 181 -2.39 -18.09 -6.28
CA THR A 181 -1.37 -18.90 -6.96
C THR A 181 0.04 -18.38 -6.73
N ASN A 182 0.19 -17.08 -6.54
CA ASN A 182 1.47 -16.42 -6.31
C ASN A 182 1.54 -15.96 -4.85
N SER A 183 2.74 -16.03 -4.27
CA SER A 183 3.05 -15.30 -3.05
C SER A 183 3.11 -13.79 -3.33
N THR A 184 3.20 -12.98 -2.27
CA THR A 184 3.53 -11.55 -2.40
C THR A 184 4.88 -11.36 -3.12
N PRO A 185 5.10 -10.22 -3.78
CA PRO A 185 6.36 -9.84 -4.41
C PRO A 185 7.58 -10.13 -3.52
N SER A 186 8.73 -10.43 -4.15
CA SER A 186 9.96 -10.76 -3.42
C SER A 186 10.76 -9.54 -2.92
N ALA A 187 10.24 -8.35 -3.17
CA ALA A 187 10.82 -7.05 -2.86
C ALA A 187 9.70 -6.11 -2.41
N ILE A 188 10.07 -4.92 -1.93
CA ILE A 188 9.11 -3.83 -1.73
C ILE A 188 8.39 -3.55 -3.05
N ASP A 189 7.08 -3.38 -2.98
CA ASP A 189 6.21 -3.18 -4.15
C ASP A 189 4.91 -2.49 -3.70
N LYS A 190 4.34 -1.68 -4.60
CA LYS A 190 2.98 -1.17 -4.49
C LYS A 190 2.20 -1.57 -5.74
N GLY A 191 1.45 -2.65 -5.62
CA GLY A 191 0.72 -3.26 -6.73
C GLY A 191 -0.79 -3.06 -6.63
N THR A 192 -1.48 -3.45 -7.69
CA THR A 192 -2.93 -3.66 -7.64
C THR A 192 -3.34 -5.00 -8.20
N VAL A 193 -4.46 -5.55 -7.72
CA VAL A 193 -5.08 -6.75 -8.29
C VAL A 193 -6.56 -6.54 -8.56
N THR A 194 -7.00 -6.95 -9.74
CA THR A 194 -8.39 -7.09 -10.12
C THR A 194 -8.70 -8.55 -10.41
N TRP A 195 -9.72 -9.09 -9.75
CA TRP A 195 -10.16 -10.46 -9.96
C TRP A 195 -11.44 -10.51 -10.78
N GLN A 196 -11.43 -11.34 -11.83
CA GLN A 196 -12.61 -11.77 -12.54
C GLN A 196 -13.13 -13.07 -11.92
N TRP A 197 -14.31 -13.05 -11.31
CA TRP A 197 -14.87 -14.18 -10.60
C TRP A 197 -15.55 -15.17 -11.55
N LYS A 198 -15.46 -16.46 -11.23
CA LYS A 198 -16.01 -17.53 -12.03
C LYS A 198 -16.71 -18.59 -11.20
N ILE A 199 -17.85 -19.08 -11.67
CA ILE A 199 -18.67 -20.10 -11.02
C ILE A 199 -18.85 -21.31 -11.94
N ARG A 200 -18.93 -22.51 -11.37
CA ARG A 200 -19.29 -23.74 -12.06
C ARG A 200 -19.95 -24.72 -11.10
N ASP A 201 -20.37 -25.88 -11.63
CA ASP A 201 -20.84 -27.03 -10.84
C ASP A 201 -21.93 -26.66 -9.81
N ILE A 202 -22.94 -25.92 -10.27
CA ILE A 202 -24.07 -25.50 -9.43
C ILE A 202 -24.87 -26.75 -9.07
N GLN A 203 -25.15 -26.94 -7.78
CA GLN A 203 -25.87 -28.11 -7.24
C GLN A 203 -25.26 -29.48 -7.63
N GLY A 204 -23.96 -29.54 -7.92
CA GLY A 204 -23.28 -30.79 -8.29
C GLY A 204 -23.67 -31.31 -9.68
N GLY A 205 -24.28 -30.46 -10.52
CA GLY A 205 -24.75 -30.81 -11.85
C GLY A 205 -23.65 -30.89 -12.92
N GLY A 206 -22.38 -30.67 -12.57
CA GLY A 206 -21.29 -30.62 -13.55
C GLY A 206 -21.31 -29.39 -14.44
N SER A 207 -22.01 -28.32 -14.03
CA SER A 207 -22.14 -27.09 -14.81
C SER A 207 -20.76 -26.55 -15.24
N PRO A 208 -20.60 -26.07 -16.48
CA PRO A 208 -19.39 -25.41 -16.96
C PRO A 208 -19.10 -24.07 -16.27
N VAL A 209 -18.01 -23.42 -16.70
CA VAL A 209 -17.46 -22.23 -16.06
C VAL A 209 -18.09 -20.95 -16.63
N TYR A 210 -18.77 -20.18 -15.79
CA TYR A 210 -19.26 -18.82 -16.09
C TYR A 210 -18.41 -17.79 -15.42
N THR A 211 -18.29 -16.63 -16.05
CA THR A 211 -17.76 -15.42 -15.42
C THR A 211 -18.89 -14.64 -14.76
N PHE A 212 -18.71 -14.19 -13.52
CA PHE A 212 -19.68 -13.35 -12.82
C PHE A 212 -19.02 -12.17 -12.10
N GLY A 213 -19.05 -10.99 -12.72
CA GLY A 213 -18.54 -9.77 -12.10
C GLY A 213 -17.04 -9.80 -11.73
N SER A 214 -16.58 -8.69 -11.18
CA SER A 214 -15.20 -8.46 -10.80
C SER A 214 -15.11 -7.81 -9.42
N SER A 215 -13.93 -7.88 -8.82
CA SER A 215 -13.55 -7.09 -7.64
C SER A 215 -12.19 -6.45 -7.86
N GLY A 216 -12.04 -5.21 -7.40
CA GLY A 216 -10.82 -4.42 -7.53
C GLY A 216 -10.99 -3.21 -8.46
N ALA A 217 -9.91 -2.55 -8.85
CA ALA A 217 -8.52 -2.85 -8.47
C ALA A 217 -8.28 -2.67 -6.95
N HIS A 218 -7.67 -3.65 -6.30
CA HIS A 218 -7.33 -3.61 -4.87
C HIS A 218 -5.87 -3.21 -4.71
N THR A 219 -5.57 -2.17 -3.94
CA THR A 219 -4.19 -1.72 -3.66
C THR A 219 -3.54 -2.63 -2.62
N ILE A 220 -2.36 -3.16 -2.95
CA ILE A 220 -1.60 -4.06 -2.08
C ILE A 220 -0.18 -3.52 -1.91
N TYR A 221 0.22 -3.29 -0.66
CA TYR A 221 1.60 -2.96 -0.30
C TYR A 221 2.38 -4.22 0.04
N THR A 222 3.62 -4.29 -0.42
CA THR A 222 4.59 -5.31 -0.02
C THR A 222 5.74 -4.64 0.71
N VAL A 223 6.02 -5.06 1.95
CA VAL A 223 7.08 -4.51 2.81
C VAL A 223 8.17 -5.54 3.10
N LEU A 224 9.32 -5.11 3.63
CA LEU A 224 10.47 -6.00 3.87
C LEU A 224 10.23 -6.97 5.02
N ALA A 225 9.69 -6.47 6.12
CA ALA A 225 9.51 -7.16 7.38
C ALA A 225 8.29 -6.60 8.13
N THR A 226 8.07 -7.04 9.36
CA THR A 226 7.03 -6.45 10.22
C THR A 226 7.39 -4.97 10.45
N PRO A 227 6.47 -4.02 10.21
CA PRO A 227 6.69 -2.61 10.47
C PRO A 227 7.08 -2.33 11.92
N GLN A 228 7.82 -1.24 12.13
CA GLN A 228 8.43 -0.91 13.41
C GLN A 228 7.94 0.45 13.91
N ALA A 229 8.03 0.70 15.22
CA ALA A 229 7.75 2.02 15.77
C ALA A 229 8.62 3.10 15.07
N PRO A 230 8.08 4.30 14.78
CA PRO A 230 6.76 4.79 15.17
C PRO A 230 5.61 4.36 14.24
N GLN A 231 5.87 3.54 13.23
CA GLN A 231 4.91 3.02 12.23
C GLN A 231 4.62 1.53 12.43
N ALA A 232 4.47 1.07 13.68
CA ALA A 232 4.16 -0.34 13.97
C ALA A 232 2.85 -0.79 13.31
N GLU A 233 1.88 0.13 13.22
CA GLU A 233 0.71 0.03 12.34
C GLU A 233 0.82 1.15 11.30
N PRO A 234 1.43 0.88 10.13
CA PRO A 234 1.82 1.93 9.22
C PRO A 234 0.61 2.62 8.59
N TRP A 235 0.76 3.94 8.38
CA TRP A 235 -0.27 4.74 7.75
C TRP A 235 -0.25 4.53 6.23
N THR A 236 -1.41 4.47 5.60
CA THR A 236 -1.52 4.20 4.15
C THR A 236 -0.80 5.26 3.32
N GLU A 237 -0.87 6.53 3.71
CA GLU A 237 -0.16 7.61 3.01
C GLU A 237 1.37 7.54 3.20
N ALA A 238 1.85 7.02 4.33
CA ALA A 238 3.27 6.77 4.54
C ALA A 238 3.76 5.60 3.66
N LEU A 239 2.98 4.52 3.57
CA LEU A 239 3.25 3.40 2.64
C LEU A 239 3.16 3.82 1.18
N ASP A 240 2.26 4.77 0.85
CA ASP A 240 2.10 5.28 -0.51
C ASP A 240 3.37 5.94 -1.05
N ILE A 241 4.15 6.59 -0.18
CA ILE A 241 5.44 7.19 -0.48
C ILE A 241 6.53 6.12 -0.34
N ALA A 242 6.66 5.49 0.82
CA ALA A 242 7.78 4.60 1.12
C ALA A 242 7.88 3.40 0.16
N CYS A 243 6.76 2.80 -0.23
CA CYS A 243 6.78 1.68 -1.20
C CYS A 243 7.09 2.13 -2.63
N VAL A 244 6.84 3.39 -2.97
CA VAL A 244 7.17 3.95 -4.30
C VAL A 244 8.64 4.27 -4.38
N GLU A 245 9.17 4.98 -3.38
CA GLU A 245 10.59 5.38 -3.38
C GLU A 245 11.52 4.17 -3.23
N ALA A 246 11.14 3.20 -2.39
CA ALA A 246 11.93 1.98 -2.19
C ALA A 246 11.48 0.80 -3.08
N ASP A 247 10.82 1.05 -4.21
CA ASP A 247 10.33 0.00 -5.11
C ASP A 247 11.45 -0.96 -5.55
N GLY A 248 11.16 -2.26 -5.52
CA GLY A 248 12.10 -3.30 -5.90
C GLY A 248 13.26 -3.53 -4.92
N LYS A 249 13.36 -2.78 -3.80
CA LYS A 249 14.40 -3.02 -2.79
C LYS A 249 14.11 -4.25 -1.97
N THR A 250 15.20 -4.92 -1.56
CA THR A 250 15.14 -6.19 -0.82
C THR A 250 15.84 -6.15 0.52
N THR A 251 16.52 -5.05 0.87
CA THR A 251 17.26 -4.88 2.13
C THR A 251 16.84 -3.58 2.82
N ALA A 252 16.93 -3.56 4.15
CA ALA A 252 16.62 -2.38 4.95
C ALA A 252 17.53 -1.19 4.60
N ALA A 253 18.84 -1.44 4.44
CA ALA A 253 19.81 -0.41 4.07
C ALA A 253 19.48 0.24 2.71
N ALA A 254 19.15 -0.56 1.69
CA ALA A 254 18.84 0.00 0.37
C ALA A 254 17.49 0.73 0.34
N ALA A 255 16.50 0.28 1.12
CA ALA A 255 15.22 0.98 1.23
C ALA A 255 15.37 2.30 2.01
N THR A 256 16.13 2.29 3.11
CA THR A 256 16.40 3.49 3.93
C THR A 256 17.18 4.51 3.14
N ARG A 257 18.17 4.07 2.34
CA ARG A 257 18.93 4.93 1.43
C ARG A 257 18.04 5.62 0.40
N ASP A 258 17.15 4.88 -0.27
CA ASP A 258 16.27 5.48 -1.29
C ASP A 258 15.24 6.46 -0.66
N ILE A 259 14.78 6.19 0.56
CA ILE A 259 13.95 7.16 1.33
C ILE A 259 14.76 8.42 1.67
N TRP A 260 16.00 8.26 2.12
CA TRP A 260 16.90 9.38 2.40
C TRP A 260 17.17 10.21 1.14
N ASP A 261 17.38 9.55 0.00
CA ASP A 261 17.67 10.18 -1.30
C ASP A 261 16.51 11.07 -1.75
N ASP A 262 15.28 10.53 -1.73
CA ASP A 262 14.06 11.30 -2.03
C ASP A 262 13.90 12.49 -1.07
N PHE A 263 14.04 12.26 0.23
CA PHE A 263 13.82 13.32 1.22
C PHE A 263 14.87 14.43 1.13
N PHE A 264 16.10 14.10 0.77
CA PHE A 264 17.18 15.08 0.63
C PHE A 264 17.12 15.84 -0.70
N TYR A 265 16.81 15.15 -1.81
CA TYR A 265 16.89 15.73 -3.15
C TYR A 265 15.55 16.21 -3.72
N ASP A 266 14.45 15.49 -3.46
CA ASP A 266 13.21 15.61 -4.22
C ASP A 266 12.00 16.07 -3.38
N ALA A 267 12.05 15.95 -2.05
CA ALA A 267 10.97 16.39 -1.15
C ALA A 267 10.87 17.92 -0.96
N GLY A 268 11.66 18.71 -1.69
CA GLY A 268 11.54 20.18 -1.73
C GLY A 268 11.87 20.88 -0.40
N GLY A 269 12.77 20.30 0.39
CA GLY A 269 13.23 20.85 1.66
C GLY A 269 14.28 21.96 1.53
N THR A 270 14.38 22.82 2.54
CA THR A 270 15.49 23.76 2.71
C THR A 270 15.82 23.90 4.19
N TYR A 271 17.10 23.78 4.56
CA TYR A 271 17.51 23.86 5.95
C TYR A 271 17.22 25.25 6.56
N ASP A 272 16.70 25.32 7.79
CA ASP A 272 16.52 26.57 8.53
C ASP A 272 17.86 27.16 8.99
N THR A 273 18.44 27.98 8.14
CA THR A 273 19.67 28.73 8.40
C THR A 273 19.49 29.97 9.29
N THR A 274 18.25 30.31 9.66
CA THR A 274 17.96 31.51 10.47
C THR A 274 17.90 31.17 11.95
N SER A 275 17.16 30.13 12.31
CA SER A 275 16.93 29.74 13.71
C SER A 275 17.22 28.28 14.03
N GLY A 276 17.44 27.43 13.01
CA GLY A 276 17.50 25.98 13.22
C GLY A 276 16.20 25.41 13.78
N ALA A 277 15.06 26.09 13.56
CA ALA A 277 13.78 25.72 14.14
C ALA A 277 13.19 24.51 13.39
N PRO A 278 12.67 23.50 14.11
CA PRO A 278 11.96 22.40 13.50
C PRO A 278 10.59 22.85 12.99
N ARG A 279 10.08 22.14 11.99
CA ARG A 279 8.75 22.39 11.38
C ARG A 279 7.72 21.33 11.73
N TYR A 280 8.13 20.08 11.88
CA TYR A 280 7.28 18.90 12.06
C TYR A 280 7.55 18.19 13.38
N THR A 281 8.20 18.87 14.32
CA THR A 281 8.48 18.35 15.65
C THR A 281 8.82 19.50 16.60
N ASP A 282 8.79 19.24 17.91
CA ASP A 282 9.30 20.16 18.91
C ASP A 282 10.83 20.04 19.08
N HIS A 283 11.43 21.01 19.76
CA HIS A 283 12.88 21.00 20.00
C HIS A 283 13.30 19.84 20.92
N GLY A 284 14.39 19.18 20.55
CA GLY A 284 15.05 18.15 21.36
C GLY A 284 14.80 16.72 20.88
N GLY A 285 15.50 15.75 21.50
CA GLY A 285 15.55 14.37 20.99
C GLY A 285 14.25 13.58 21.09
N GLY A 286 13.42 13.83 22.11
CA GLY A 286 12.26 12.98 22.43
C GLY A 286 10.89 13.49 21.98
N ALA A 287 10.82 14.57 21.20
CA ALA A 287 9.55 15.11 20.72
C ALA A 287 8.89 14.18 19.68
N ASP A 288 7.57 14.18 19.62
CA ASP A 288 6.82 13.44 18.60
C ASP A 288 6.96 14.10 17.21
N PHE A 289 6.64 13.36 16.16
CA PHE A 289 6.72 13.81 14.77
C PHE A 289 5.33 14.04 14.19
N GLU A 290 5.08 15.25 13.68
CA GLU A 290 3.82 15.66 13.07
C GLU A 290 3.68 15.09 11.64
N LEU A 291 3.50 13.78 11.53
CA LEU A 291 3.40 13.05 10.28
C LEU A 291 2.24 13.57 9.42
N THR A 292 1.10 13.92 10.03
CA THR A 292 -0.04 14.50 9.31
C THR A 292 0.38 15.80 8.59
N ASN A 293 1.19 16.65 9.22
CA ASN A 293 1.64 17.91 8.62
C ASN A 293 2.72 17.68 7.56
N TRP A 294 3.59 16.69 7.75
CA TRP A 294 4.57 16.27 6.75
C TRP A 294 3.89 15.78 5.46
N LEU A 295 2.94 14.83 5.59
CA LEU A 295 2.21 14.25 4.47
C LEU A 295 1.45 15.33 3.68
N ASN A 296 0.81 16.27 4.37
CA ASN A 296 0.12 17.40 3.74
C ASN A 296 1.07 18.35 2.97
N SER A 297 2.36 18.34 3.27
CA SER A 297 3.35 19.23 2.65
C SER A 297 4.14 18.54 1.55
N TYR A 298 4.31 17.22 1.58
CA TYR A 298 5.05 16.45 0.59
C TYR A 298 4.46 16.61 -0.84
N PRO A 299 5.27 16.78 -1.90
CA PRO A 299 6.75 16.74 -1.96
C PRO A 299 7.40 18.13 -1.83
N ASN A 300 6.82 19.05 -1.06
CA ASN A 300 7.39 20.37 -0.78
C ASN A 300 7.38 20.63 0.72
N ILE A 301 8.24 19.91 1.44
CA ILE A 301 8.29 19.91 2.91
C ILE A 301 8.75 21.26 3.49
N GLY A 302 9.27 22.17 2.67
CA GLY A 302 9.54 23.55 3.06
C GLY A 302 10.78 23.71 3.93
N ILE A 303 10.73 24.67 4.86
CA ILE A 303 11.87 24.98 5.74
C ILE A 303 11.90 23.96 6.88
N VAL A 304 13.00 23.21 7.03
CA VAL A 304 13.16 22.07 7.95
C VAL A 304 14.49 22.15 8.69
N ASN A 305 14.65 21.37 9.77
CA ASN A 305 15.92 21.22 10.46
C ASN A 305 16.36 19.75 10.59
N CYS A 306 17.39 19.49 11.40
CA CYS A 306 17.93 18.14 11.60
C CYS A 306 16.99 17.18 12.35
N TYR A 307 16.07 17.69 13.17
CA TYR A 307 15.09 16.86 13.86
C TYR A 307 14.02 16.37 12.88
N ASP A 308 13.54 17.27 12.02
CA ASP A 308 12.53 16.94 11.00
C ASP A 308 13.04 15.83 10.08
N MET A 309 14.23 16.03 9.52
CA MET A 309 14.80 15.10 8.54
C MET A 309 15.24 13.77 9.16
N GLY A 310 15.84 13.82 10.36
CA GLY A 310 16.22 12.58 11.05
C GLY A 310 15.01 11.72 11.42
N LYS A 311 13.90 12.33 11.85
CA LYS A 311 12.68 11.60 12.18
C LYS A 311 11.91 11.15 10.95
N SER A 312 11.87 11.94 9.88
CA SER A 312 11.15 11.56 8.66
C SER A 312 11.72 10.28 8.06
N VAL A 313 13.05 10.16 7.90
CA VAL A 313 13.66 8.92 7.37
C VAL A 313 13.27 7.72 8.23
N VAL A 314 13.31 7.84 9.56
CA VAL A 314 12.92 6.76 10.49
C VAL A 314 11.46 6.38 10.32
N VAL A 315 10.54 7.35 10.24
CA VAL A 315 9.11 7.11 10.08
C VAL A 315 8.84 6.27 8.84
N PHE A 316 9.34 6.71 7.68
CA PHE A 316 9.02 6.05 6.42
C PHE A 316 9.79 4.73 6.23
N ALA A 317 11.04 4.63 6.71
CA ALA A 317 11.78 3.38 6.69
C ALA A 317 11.13 2.32 7.60
N ASN A 318 10.61 2.73 8.76
CA ASN A 318 9.98 1.80 9.69
C ASN A 318 8.59 1.35 9.27
N ALA A 319 7.89 2.11 8.43
CA ALA A 319 6.69 1.62 7.75
C ALA A 319 6.98 0.40 6.85
N LEU A 320 8.20 0.30 6.31
CA LEU A 320 8.67 -0.84 5.51
C LEU A 320 9.29 -1.97 6.34
N GLY A 321 9.43 -1.77 7.65
CA GLY A 321 10.09 -2.71 8.56
C GLY A 321 11.61 -2.65 8.52
N CYS A 322 12.21 -1.47 8.30
CA CYS A 322 13.67 -1.32 8.23
C CYS A 322 14.39 -1.33 9.60
N GLU A 323 13.71 -1.09 10.73
CA GLU A 323 14.34 -0.97 12.06
C GLU A 323 15.34 0.22 12.18
N ALA A 324 15.08 1.32 11.47
CA ALA A 324 15.82 2.57 11.61
C ALA A 324 15.58 3.24 12.97
N GLU A 325 16.59 3.93 13.49
CA GLU A 325 16.59 4.62 14.77
C GLU A 325 16.81 6.12 14.60
N TYR A 326 16.14 6.93 15.41
CA TYR A 326 16.43 8.36 15.52
C TYR A 326 17.49 8.59 16.60
N VAL A 327 18.51 9.37 16.24
CA VAL A 327 19.67 9.64 17.08
C VAL A 327 19.81 11.13 17.30
N PHE A 328 20.17 11.49 18.52
CA PHE A 328 20.43 12.87 18.92
C PHE A 328 21.75 12.95 19.68
N VAL A 329 22.54 13.98 19.35
CA VAL A 329 23.86 14.24 19.92
C VAL A 329 23.88 15.65 20.53
N SER A 330 24.34 15.79 21.76
CA SER A 330 24.63 17.09 22.38
C SER A 330 25.72 16.96 23.46
N PRO A 331 26.75 17.83 23.51
CA PRO A 331 27.06 18.89 22.53
C PRO A 331 27.46 18.32 21.16
N PHE A 332 27.35 19.08 20.08
CA PHE A 332 27.84 18.67 18.75
C PHE A 332 29.20 19.32 18.46
N GLY A 333 29.26 20.46 17.78
CA GLY A 333 30.53 21.14 17.50
C GLY A 333 30.46 22.17 16.39
N TYR A 334 31.62 22.70 16.02
CA TYR A 334 31.84 23.39 14.76
C TYR A 334 31.90 22.37 13.62
N LEU A 335 31.38 22.74 12.47
CA LEU A 335 31.19 21.83 11.34
C LEU A 335 32.33 21.99 10.34
N ASN A 336 32.81 20.90 9.74
CA ASN A 336 33.46 21.03 8.44
C ASN A 336 32.47 21.62 7.41
N CYS A 337 32.95 21.96 6.20
CA CYS A 337 32.09 22.37 5.11
C CYS A 337 31.08 21.26 4.79
N ILE A 338 29.81 21.58 4.95
CA ILE A 338 28.68 20.73 4.61
C ILE A 338 27.80 21.39 3.57
N LYS A 339 26.91 20.62 2.96
CA LYS A 339 25.92 21.12 1.99
C LYS A 339 24.51 20.70 2.42
N PRO A 340 23.93 21.43 3.39
CA PRO A 340 22.63 21.09 3.97
C PRO A 340 21.54 21.01 2.90
N ILE A 341 20.46 20.31 3.22
CA ILE A 341 19.29 20.18 2.34
C ILE A 341 18.85 21.55 1.80
N GLY A 342 18.69 21.64 0.47
CA GLY A 342 18.28 22.85 -0.24
C GLY A 342 19.22 24.06 -0.14
N CYS A 343 20.43 23.90 0.41
CA CYS A 343 21.38 24.98 0.68
C CYS A 343 22.69 24.84 -0.13
N GLY A 344 23.49 25.91 -0.13
CA GLY A 344 24.86 25.88 -0.63
C GLY A 344 25.85 25.31 0.38
N TRP A 345 27.10 25.11 -0.04
CA TRP A 345 28.20 24.77 0.86
C TRP A 345 28.38 25.82 1.96
N THR A 346 28.58 25.37 3.18
CA THR A 346 28.73 26.21 4.37
C THR A 346 29.41 25.44 5.49
N ASN A 347 30.12 26.16 6.35
CA ASN A 347 30.63 25.66 7.62
C ASN A 347 30.02 26.44 8.81
N ASN A 348 28.97 27.23 8.53
CA ASN A 348 28.27 28.12 9.47
C ASN A 348 26.80 28.33 9.02
N PRO A 349 25.98 27.27 8.99
CA PRO A 349 24.63 27.32 8.43
C PRO A 349 23.67 28.20 9.25
N PHE A 350 23.93 28.55 10.51
CA PHE A 350 23.07 29.47 11.28
C PHE A 350 23.36 30.95 10.99
N ASN A 351 23.33 31.29 9.71
CA ASN A 351 23.46 32.63 9.20
C ASN A 351 22.66 32.76 7.90
N ALA A 352 21.86 33.83 7.77
CA ALA A 352 20.98 34.05 6.62
C ALA A 352 21.68 34.05 5.25
N ALA A 353 23.01 34.23 5.20
CA ALA A 353 23.80 34.16 3.97
C ALA A 353 24.44 32.78 3.72
N ASN A 354 24.27 31.82 4.63
CA ASN A 354 24.88 30.49 4.60
C ASN A 354 26.38 30.53 4.22
N PRO A 355 27.20 31.36 4.91
CA PRO A 355 28.57 31.63 4.49
C PRO A 355 29.49 30.44 4.77
N ILE A 356 30.61 30.42 4.06
CA ILE A 356 31.82 29.72 4.48
C ILE A 356 32.67 30.74 5.22
N VAL A 357 33.09 30.42 6.43
CA VAL A 357 33.80 31.32 7.33
C VAL A 357 35.15 30.71 7.69
N ASP A 358 36.22 31.38 7.28
CA ASP A 358 37.59 31.07 7.67
C ASP A 358 37.77 31.37 9.18
N GLY A 359 38.01 30.31 9.96
CA GLY A 359 38.31 30.34 11.38
C GLY A 359 37.11 30.31 12.34
N ASP A 360 37.21 29.45 13.37
CA ASP A 360 36.15 29.16 14.35
C ASP A 360 35.63 30.35 15.13
N SER A 361 36.48 31.35 15.39
CA SER A 361 36.13 32.52 16.20
C SER A 361 35.03 33.40 15.57
N PHE A 362 34.66 33.16 14.32
CA PHE A 362 33.70 33.97 13.57
C PHE A 362 32.45 33.18 13.12
N ARG A 363 32.35 31.89 13.46
CA ARG A 363 31.22 31.01 13.14
C ARG A 363 30.47 30.53 14.39
N THR A 364 29.28 29.97 14.20
CA THR A 364 28.41 29.48 15.28
C THR A 364 28.52 27.96 15.39
N SER A 365 28.83 27.45 16.58
CA SER A 365 28.84 26.00 16.84
C SER A 365 27.42 25.44 16.92
N PHE A 366 27.24 24.19 16.48
CA PHE A 366 26.02 23.42 16.69
C PHE A 366 25.97 22.92 18.14
N GLY A 367 24.95 23.36 18.88
CA GLY A 367 24.74 22.89 20.25
C GLY A 367 24.28 21.42 20.31
N ASN A 368 23.67 20.93 19.25
CA ASN A 368 23.21 19.56 19.11
C ASN A 368 22.95 19.24 17.62
N HIS A 369 22.74 17.96 17.34
CA HIS A 369 22.36 17.49 16.01
C HIS A 369 21.51 16.22 16.10
N GLY A 370 20.60 16.05 15.13
CA GLY A 370 19.73 14.89 15.03
C GLY A 370 19.82 14.25 13.65
N PHE A 371 19.83 12.93 13.59
CA PHE A 371 19.91 12.18 12.34
C PHE A 371 19.29 10.79 12.52
N SER A 372 19.05 10.11 11.39
CA SER A 372 18.64 8.71 11.40
C SER A 372 19.86 7.79 11.30
N ARG A 373 19.72 6.56 11.79
CA ARG A 373 20.68 5.49 11.51
C ARG A 373 19.97 4.15 11.32
N LEU A 374 20.65 3.23 10.67
CA LEU A 374 20.32 1.80 10.65
C LEU A 374 21.50 1.04 11.24
N ASP A 375 21.28 0.31 12.33
CA ASP A 375 22.36 -0.28 13.13
C ASP A 375 23.41 0.77 13.55
N SER A 376 24.59 0.75 12.94
CA SER A 376 25.66 1.75 13.14
C SER A 376 25.71 2.83 12.07
N ASP A 377 25.03 2.61 10.95
CA ASP A 377 25.23 3.34 9.69
C ASP A 377 24.32 4.57 9.67
N ILE A 378 24.90 5.75 9.45
CA ILE A 378 24.25 7.04 9.62
C ILE A 378 23.67 7.52 8.30
N TYR A 379 22.41 7.94 8.35
CA TYR A 379 21.67 8.57 7.27
C TYR A 379 21.32 9.99 7.72
N ASP A 380 22.11 10.98 7.32
CA ASP A 380 21.89 12.37 7.74
C ASP A 380 21.11 13.14 6.67
N GLY A 381 19.79 13.11 6.74
CA GLY A 381 18.92 13.79 5.76
C GLY A 381 18.95 15.32 5.85
N SER A 382 19.70 15.91 6.78
CA SER A 382 19.73 17.36 6.98
C SER A 382 21.02 18.02 6.52
N VAL A 383 22.15 17.34 6.79
CA VAL A 383 23.47 17.68 6.26
C VAL A 383 23.57 17.14 4.84
N GLY A 384 23.28 15.85 4.67
CA GLY A 384 23.31 15.07 3.44
C GLY A 384 24.68 14.90 2.79
N ARG A 385 25.50 15.95 2.78
CA ARG A 385 26.82 15.94 2.15
C ARG A 385 27.83 16.77 2.91
N VAL A 386 29.08 16.32 2.86
CA VAL A 386 30.22 16.90 3.55
C VAL A 386 31.44 16.95 2.63
N ASP A 387 32.35 17.89 2.91
CA ASP A 387 33.63 17.99 2.24
C ASP A 387 34.67 17.13 2.96
N ILE A 388 35.36 16.27 2.20
CA ILE A 388 36.40 15.35 2.69
C ILE A 388 37.75 15.59 2.01
N ASP A 389 37.97 16.78 1.47
CA ASP A 389 39.24 17.12 0.86
C ASP A 389 40.36 17.35 1.91
N SER A 390 41.51 17.88 1.49
CA SER A 390 42.64 18.09 2.42
C SER A 390 42.49 19.29 3.36
N ASP A 391 41.48 20.14 3.14
CA ASP A 391 41.17 21.37 3.89
C ASP A 391 39.64 21.52 4.06
N PRO A 392 38.99 20.56 4.76
CA PRO A 392 37.54 20.39 4.76
C PRO A 392 36.77 21.54 5.43
N ASP A 393 37.46 22.48 6.08
CA ASP A 393 36.85 23.65 6.73
C ASP A 393 36.78 24.89 5.84
N ASP A 394 37.59 24.94 4.78
CA ASP A 394 37.76 26.11 3.94
C ASP A 394 37.10 25.92 2.56
N GLY A 395 36.97 27.02 1.81
CA GLY A 395 36.23 27.05 0.56
C GLY A 395 36.84 26.20 -0.58
N PRO A 396 36.32 26.34 -1.82
CA PRO A 396 36.59 25.38 -2.90
C PRO A 396 38.08 25.22 -3.26
N PRO A 397 38.48 24.06 -3.82
CA PRO A 397 37.62 22.96 -4.29
C PRO A 397 37.01 22.13 -3.16
N PHE A 398 35.85 21.50 -3.41
CA PHE A 398 35.23 20.57 -2.46
C PHE A 398 35.36 19.15 -3.01
N THR A 399 35.63 18.18 -2.15
CA THR A 399 35.49 16.75 -2.42
C THR A 399 34.22 16.25 -1.75
N GLU A 400 33.14 16.20 -2.53
CA GLU A 400 31.80 15.86 -2.04
C GLU A 400 31.71 14.38 -1.63
N TYR A 401 31.20 14.13 -0.42
CA TYR A 401 30.88 12.81 0.13
C TYR A 401 29.43 12.83 0.67
N GLU A 402 28.68 11.75 0.45
CA GLU A 402 27.27 11.62 0.85
C GLU A 402 27.14 10.88 2.18
N LEU A 403 26.31 11.38 3.09
CA LEU A 403 26.04 10.79 4.40
C LEU A 403 24.79 9.89 4.30
N ASP A 404 24.86 8.87 3.44
CA ASP A 404 23.73 8.08 2.93
C ASP A 404 23.66 6.63 3.44
N GLY A 405 24.40 6.32 4.51
CA GLY A 405 24.33 5.03 5.20
C GLY A 405 25.56 4.13 5.07
N ASP A 406 26.76 4.70 4.89
CA ASP A 406 28.03 3.97 4.98
C ASP A 406 28.98 4.50 6.08
N ASP A 407 28.59 5.58 6.76
CA ASP A 407 29.34 6.14 7.88
C ASP A 407 28.88 5.61 9.22
N THR A 408 29.82 5.40 10.13
CA THR A 408 29.50 5.16 11.54
C THR A 408 30.07 6.28 12.40
N TRP A 409 29.44 6.50 13.57
CA TRP A 409 29.89 7.54 14.50
C TRP A 409 31.37 7.46 14.85
N THR A 410 31.94 6.26 14.97
CA THR A 410 33.31 6.06 15.48
C THR A 410 34.36 5.79 14.42
N ASN A 411 33.96 5.57 13.16
CA ASN A 411 34.93 5.30 12.11
C ASN A 411 35.16 6.50 11.20
N ASP A 412 34.15 7.35 10.97
CA ASP A 412 34.25 8.39 9.94
C ASP A 412 33.38 9.62 10.22
N TYR A 413 32.14 9.46 10.72
CA TYR A 413 31.17 10.57 10.75
C TYR A 413 31.60 11.76 11.62
N ASP A 414 32.02 11.53 12.86
CA ASP A 414 32.40 12.64 13.74
C ASP A 414 33.69 13.34 13.24
N GLU A 415 34.63 12.59 12.69
CA GLU A 415 35.86 13.12 12.10
C GLU A 415 35.61 13.94 10.82
N ILE A 416 34.68 13.53 9.95
CA ILE A 416 34.44 14.23 8.68
C ILE A 416 33.42 15.37 8.80
N VAL A 417 32.48 15.32 9.75
CA VAL A 417 31.45 16.35 9.91
C VAL A 417 31.84 17.41 10.93
N ILE A 418 32.57 17.06 11.99
CA ILE A 418 32.90 17.97 13.09
C ILE A 418 34.38 18.36 13.02
N ASP A 419 34.65 19.66 12.81
CA ASP A 419 36.01 20.21 12.93
C ASP A 419 36.46 20.21 14.40
N TYR A 420 35.72 20.94 15.25
CA TYR A 420 36.13 21.16 16.62
C TYR A 420 34.96 21.25 17.61
N VAL A 421 35.19 20.73 18.83
CA VAL A 421 34.24 20.81 19.94
C VAL A 421 34.82 21.60 21.13
N PRO A 422 34.24 22.76 21.50
CA PRO A 422 34.76 23.61 22.59
C PRO A 422 34.86 22.94 23.96
N THR A 423 34.09 21.88 24.19
CA THR A 423 34.01 21.14 25.46
C THR A 423 34.90 19.89 25.49
N SER A 424 35.88 19.78 24.60
CA SER A 424 36.90 18.72 24.46
C SER A 424 36.51 17.40 23.81
N ASN A 425 35.22 17.08 23.63
CA ASN A 425 34.72 15.98 22.78
C ASN A 425 33.23 16.22 22.43
N PRO A 426 32.74 15.73 21.27
CA PRO A 426 31.31 15.71 21.00
C PRO A 426 30.58 14.79 21.98
N GLY A 427 29.28 15.00 22.13
CA GLY A 427 28.41 14.16 22.93
C GLY A 427 28.33 12.73 22.36
N THR A 428 27.96 11.78 23.20
CA THR A 428 27.69 10.41 22.73
C THR A 428 26.33 10.35 22.04
N PRO A 429 26.23 9.74 20.84
CA PRO A 429 24.95 9.51 20.19
C PRO A 429 23.98 8.74 21.07
N THR A 430 22.79 9.29 21.25
CA THR A 430 21.74 8.68 22.06
C THR A 430 20.52 8.43 21.19
N VAL A 431 20.00 7.21 21.21
CA VAL A 431 18.77 6.83 20.52
C VAL A 431 17.57 7.36 21.29
N TYR A 432 16.62 7.95 20.56
CA TYR A 432 15.35 8.40 21.11
C TYR A 432 14.18 7.71 20.41
N THR A 433 13.21 7.29 21.21
CA THR A 433 11.90 6.85 20.73
C THR A 433 10.96 8.04 20.65
N PHE A 434 10.07 8.03 19.67
CA PHE A 434 9.04 9.05 19.47
C PHE A 434 7.79 8.42 18.86
N SER A 435 6.67 9.15 18.88
CA SER A 435 5.40 8.78 18.26
C SER A 435 5.12 9.67 17.05
N VAL A 436 4.09 9.33 16.28
CA VAL A 436 3.59 10.18 15.18
C VAL A 436 2.19 10.69 15.51
N GLU A 437 1.87 11.90 15.05
CA GLU A 437 0.55 12.53 15.13
C GLU A 437 0.09 13.13 13.79
#